data_AF-A0A2U3KHJ3-F1
#
_entry.id   AF-A0A2U3KHJ3-F1
#
_cell.length_a   1.000
_cell.length_b   1.000
_cell.length_c   1.000
_cell.angle_alpha   90.00
_cell.angle_beta   90.00
_cell.angle_gamma   90.00
#
_symmetry.space_group_name_H-M   'P 1'
#
loop_
_entity.id
_entity.type
_entity.pdbx_description
1 polymer ?
#
loop_
_entity_poly.entity_id
_entity_poly.type
_entity_poly.pdbx_seq_one_letter_code
_entity_poly.pdbx_strand_id
1 'polypeptide(L)'
;MVFGMASAKIAITLPDDQVGEVRALVAAGKAASIYAFVKHAVGVALFDAAGWREMLEDALQQTGGPLTKKERAWADALLSPGGQKRGSRKGKAARAASLSTLAG
;
A
#
# COMPACT_ATOMS: atom_id res chain seq x y z
N MET A 1 6.01 -28.24 -25.96
CA MET A 1 6.91 -27.17 -25.47
C MET A 1 6.04 -26.01 -25.02
N VAL A 2 5.74 -25.90 -23.73
CA VAL A 2 4.83 -24.86 -23.20
C VAL A 2 5.70 -23.64 -22.85
N PHE A 3 5.50 -22.54 -23.55
CA PHE A 3 6.11 -21.26 -23.21
C PHE A 3 5.53 -20.81 -21.86
N GLY A 4 6.39 -20.75 -20.83
CA GLY A 4 6.00 -20.26 -19.52
C GLY A 4 5.32 -18.90 -19.65
N MET A 5 4.16 -18.75 -19.02
CA MET A 5 3.46 -17.47 -18.94
C MET A 5 4.46 -16.42 -18.48
N ALA A 6 4.60 -15.32 -19.23
CA ALA A 6 5.56 -14.27 -18.95
C ALA A 6 5.25 -13.64 -17.59
N SER A 7 5.85 -14.19 -16.53
CA SER A 7 5.71 -13.64 -15.19
C SER A 7 6.66 -12.45 -15.07
N ALA A 8 6.09 -11.27 -14.86
CA ALA A 8 6.87 -10.07 -14.64
C ALA A 8 7.52 -10.12 -13.24
N LYS A 9 8.82 -9.79 -13.18
CA LYS A 9 9.51 -9.63 -11.89
C LYS A 9 9.26 -8.23 -11.36
N ILE A 10 8.76 -8.15 -10.14
CA ILE A 10 8.52 -6.90 -9.42
C ILE A 10 9.48 -6.86 -8.22
N ALA A 11 10.23 -5.77 -8.08
CA ALA A 11 10.98 -5.49 -6.86
C ALA A 11 10.10 -4.66 -5.93
N ILE A 12 9.89 -5.14 -4.71
CA ILE A 12 9.09 -4.47 -3.68
C ILE A 12 9.96 -4.22 -2.44
N THR A 13 9.68 -3.15 -1.73
CA THR A 13 10.27 -2.88 -0.41
C THR A 13 9.20 -3.21 0.64
N LEU A 14 9.57 -4.00 1.64
CA LEU A 14 8.72 -4.34 2.77
C LEU A 14 9.45 -3.95 4.07
N PRO A 15 8.71 -3.64 5.15
CA PRO A 15 9.27 -3.51 6.48
C PRO A 15 10.06 -4.76 6.91
N ASP A 16 11.17 -4.56 7.62
CA ASP A 16 12.10 -5.65 7.98
C ASP A 16 11.45 -6.71 8.90
N ASP A 17 10.53 -6.28 9.77
CA ASP A 17 9.72 -7.15 10.63
C ASP A 17 8.86 -8.11 9.81
N GLN A 18 8.17 -7.61 8.76
CA GLN A 18 7.40 -8.46 7.86
C GLN A 18 8.29 -9.46 7.10
N VAL A 19 9.47 -9.03 6.65
CA VAL A 19 10.43 -9.93 6.00
C VAL A 19 10.88 -11.03 6.98
N GLY A 20 11.09 -10.68 8.25
CA GLY A 20 11.41 -11.61 9.33
C GLY A 20 10.32 -12.65 9.55
N GLU A 21 9.06 -12.23 9.65
CA GLU A 21 7.91 -13.13 9.83
C GLU A 21 7.74 -14.10 8.66
N VAL A 22 7.85 -13.61 7.42
CA VAL A 22 7.75 -14.48 6.23
C VAL A 22 8.87 -15.52 6.22
N ARG A 23 10.10 -15.15 6.62
CA ARG A 23 11.20 -16.10 6.75
C ARG A 23 10.93 -17.16 7.82
N ALA A 24 10.34 -16.78 8.95
CA ALA A 24 9.98 -17.72 10.01
C ALA A 24 8.92 -18.73 9.53
N LEU A 25 7.91 -18.28 8.76
CA LEU A 25 6.90 -19.16 8.18
C LEU A 25 7.49 -20.17 7.18
N VAL A 26 8.46 -19.74 6.36
CA VAL A 26 9.17 -20.62 5.44
C VAL A 26 10.03 -21.63 6.20
N ALA A 27 10.77 -21.18 7.22
CA ALA A 27 11.59 -22.06 8.07
C ALA A 27 10.73 -23.10 8.81
N ALA A 28 9.52 -22.73 9.22
CA ALA A 28 8.54 -23.64 9.82
C ALA A 28 7.85 -24.58 8.80
N GLY A 29 8.20 -24.53 7.52
CA GLY A 29 7.61 -25.35 6.47
C GLY A 29 6.18 -24.96 6.09
N LYS A 30 5.67 -23.82 6.58
CA LYS A 30 4.30 -23.34 6.28
C LYS A 30 4.19 -22.68 4.91
N ALA A 31 5.31 -22.35 4.28
CA ALA A 31 5.39 -21.88 2.92
C ALA A 31 6.63 -22.44 2.22
N ALA A 32 6.50 -22.83 0.95
CA ALA A 32 7.59 -23.44 0.18
C ALA A 32 8.77 -22.48 -0.08
N SER A 33 8.52 -21.17 -0.15
CA SER A 33 9.52 -20.12 -0.27
C SER A 33 8.90 -18.75 -0.01
N ILE A 34 9.73 -17.71 0.17
CA ILE A 34 9.28 -16.31 0.28
C ILE A 34 8.47 -15.92 -0.96
N TYR A 35 8.93 -16.27 -2.15
CA TYR A 35 8.24 -15.95 -3.40
C TYR A 35 6.87 -16.64 -3.49
N ALA A 36 6.79 -17.92 -3.08
CA ALA A 36 5.52 -18.65 -3.04
C ALA A 36 4.55 -18.01 -2.03
N PHE A 37 5.04 -17.60 -0.86
CA PHE A 37 4.23 -16.88 0.12
C PHE A 37 3.67 -15.58 -0.46
N VAL A 38 4.52 -14.72 -1.05
CA VAL A 38 4.09 -13.44 -1.63
C VAL A 38 3.11 -13.66 -2.77
N LYS A 39 3.34 -14.63 -3.66
CA LYS A 39 2.39 -14.99 -4.72
C LYS A 39 1.02 -15.37 -4.17
N HIS A 40 0.99 -16.20 -3.14
CA HIS A 40 -0.25 -16.62 -2.51
C HIS A 40 -0.99 -15.43 -1.88
N ALA A 41 -0.27 -14.60 -1.10
CA ALA A 41 -0.84 -13.41 -0.47
C ALA A 41 -1.42 -12.42 -1.50
N VAL A 42 -0.72 -12.19 -2.62
CA VAL A 42 -1.22 -11.36 -3.73
C VAL A 42 -2.48 -11.99 -4.34
N GLY A 43 -2.49 -13.31 -4.55
CA GLY A 43 -3.67 -14.01 -5.06
C GLY A 43 -4.89 -13.85 -4.15
N VAL A 44 -4.71 -14.01 -2.84
CA VAL A 44 -5.77 -13.80 -1.84
C VAL A 44 -6.26 -12.35 -1.87
N ALA A 45 -5.35 -11.37 -1.86
CA ALA A 45 -5.72 -9.96 -1.88
C ALA A 45 -6.49 -9.57 -3.15
N LEU A 46 -6.14 -10.13 -4.30
CA LEU A 46 -6.85 -9.90 -5.56
C LEU A 46 -8.24 -10.55 -5.58
N PHE A 47 -8.36 -11.77 -5.05
CA PHE A 47 -9.65 -12.45 -4.93
C PHE A 47 -10.59 -11.69 -4.00
N ASP A 48 -10.09 -11.27 -2.84
CA ASP A 48 -10.87 -10.51 -1.87
C ASP A 48 -11.34 -9.18 -2.48
N ALA A 49 -10.43 -8.42 -3.10
CA ALA A 49 -10.76 -7.18 -3.79
C ALA A 49 -11.80 -7.35 -4.93
N ALA A 50 -11.81 -8.52 -5.59
CA ALA A 50 -12.84 -8.85 -6.57
C ALA A 50 -14.20 -9.11 -5.90
N GLY A 51 -14.23 -9.89 -4.82
CA GLY A 51 -15.45 -10.15 -4.06
C GLY A 51 -16.06 -8.89 -3.46
N TRP A 52 -15.25 -7.99 -2.89
CA TRP A 52 -15.72 -6.68 -2.43
C TRP A 52 -16.30 -5.82 -3.55
N ARG A 53 -15.70 -5.89 -4.75
CA ARG A 53 -16.20 -5.13 -5.92
C ARG A 53 -17.55 -5.66 -6.40
N GLU A 54 -17.71 -6.98 -6.46
CA GLU A 54 -18.97 -7.63 -6.82
C GLU A 54 -20.08 -7.27 -5.80
N MET A 55 -19.81 -7.43 -4.51
CA MET A 55 -20.76 -7.07 -3.46
C MET A 55 -21.16 -5.59 -3.50
N LEU A 56 -20.21 -4.70 -3.79
CA LEU A 56 -20.49 -3.27 -3.96
C LEU A 56 -21.35 -3.00 -5.19
N GLU A 57 -21.07 -3.65 -6.32
CA GLU A 57 -21.84 -3.50 -7.56
C GLU A 57 -23.30 -3.95 -7.36
N ASP A 58 -23.51 -5.09 -6.72
CA ASP A 58 -24.84 -5.60 -6.39
C ASP A 58 -25.61 -4.64 -5.48
N ALA A 59 -24.95 -4.09 -4.44
CA ALA A 59 -25.57 -3.12 -3.54
C ALA A 59 -25.93 -1.81 -4.26
N LEU A 60 -25.07 -1.34 -5.17
CA LEU A 60 -25.35 -0.15 -5.98
C LEU A 60 -26.54 -0.38 -6.92
N GLN A 61 -26.61 -1.52 -7.59
CA GLN A 61 -27.76 -1.86 -8.44
C GLN A 61 -29.09 -1.85 -7.67
N GLN A 62 -29.09 -2.35 -6.43
CA GLN A 62 -30.29 -2.37 -5.58
C GLN A 62 -30.70 -1.00 -5.04
N THR A 63 -29.76 -0.06 -4.91
CA THR A 63 -29.99 1.23 -4.22
C THR A 63 -30.14 2.43 -5.15
N GLY A 64 -29.78 2.31 -6.43
CA GLY A 64 -29.86 3.44 -7.36
C GLY A 64 -29.05 3.33 -8.65
N GLY A 65 -28.40 2.19 -8.89
CA GLY A 65 -27.55 1.96 -10.06
C GLY A 65 -26.10 2.42 -9.85
N PRO A 66 -25.29 2.45 -10.92
CA PRO A 66 -23.87 2.71 -10.83
C PRO A 66 -23.53 4.06 -10.18
N LEU A 67 -22.47 4.07 -9.37
CA LEU A 67 -21.99 5.26 -8.66
C LEU A 67 -21.69 6.42 -9.63
N THR A 68 -22.30 7.58 -9.41
CA THR A 68 -22.06 8.76 -10.23
C THR A 68 -20.69 9.37 -9.93
N LYS A 69 -20.18 10.20 -10.86
CA LYS A 69 -18.91 10.91 -10.67
C LYS A 69 -18.92 11.81 -9.42
N LYS A 70 -20.07 12.39 -9.07
CA LYS A 70 -20.22 13.27 -7.90
C LYS A 70 -20.14 12.48 -6.59
N GLU A 71 -20.82 11.33 -6.52
CA GLU A 71 -20.79 10.44 -5.36
C GLU A 71 -19.40 9.84 -5.18
N ARG A 72 -18.72 9.46 -6.27
CA ARG A 72 -17.32 9.02 -6.20
C ARG A 72 -16.42 10.09 -5.61
N ALA A 73 -16.49 11.32 -6.12
CA ALA A 73 -15.66 12.42 -5.63
C ALA A 73 -15.93 12.74 -4.15
N TRP A 74 -17.19 12.66 -3.71
CA TRP A 74 -17.56 12.80 -2.30
C TRP A 74 -17.00 11.67 -1.44
N ALA A 75 -17.12 10.41 -1.89
CA ALA A 75 -16.60 9.25 -1.18
C ALA A 75 -15.07 9.28 -1.09
N ASP A 76 -14.38 9.60 -2.18
CA ASP A 76 -12.92 9.73 -2.21
C ASP A 76 -12.44 10.81 -1.24
N ALA A 77 -13.13 11.95 -1.16
CA ALA A 77 -12.80 13.02 -0.22
C ALA A 77 -13.00 12.60 1.25
N LEU A 78 -14.00 11.76 1.53
CA LEU A 78 -14.30 11.28 2.87
C LEU A 78 -13.40 10.12 3.32
N LEU A 79 -13.11 9.19 2.40
CA LEU A 79 -12.46 7.90 2.70
C LEU A 79 -10.94 7.92 2.49
N SER A 80 -10.38 8.90 1.80
CA SER A 80 -8.94 8.95 1.56
C SER A 80 -8.16 9.11 2.89
N PRO A 81 -7.22 8.20 3.21
CA PRO A 81 -6.33 8.33 4.35
C PRO A 81 -5.26 9.40 4.04
N GLY A 82 -5.66 10.67 4.04
CA GLY A 82 -4.83 11.76 3.49
C GLY A 82 -5.10 13.17 4.02
N GLY A 83 -5.87 13.30 5.11
CA GLY A 83 -6.08 14.58 5.80
C GLY A 83 -4.88 15.10 6.61
N GLN A 84 -3.76 14.36 6.69
CA GLN A 84 -2.56 14.87 7.34
C GLN A 84 -1.80 15.74 6.34
N LYS A 85 -2.17 17.03 6.31
CA LYS A 85 -1.36 18.10 5.72
C LYS A 85 0.11 17.80 6.02
N ARG A 86 0.89 17.51 4.97
CA ARG A 86 2.35 17.48 5.04
C ARG A 86 2.77 18.79 5.69
N GLY A 87 3.10 18.72 6.98
CA GLY A 87 3.49 19.87 7.77
C GLY A 87 4.61 20.58 7.03
N SER A 88 4.44 21.89 6.88
CA SER A 88 5.48 22.82 6.46
C SER A 88 6.75 22.57 7.29
N ARG A 89 7.67 21.76 6.76
CA ARG A 89 9.08 21.74 7.17
C ARG A 89 9.86 22.50 6.12
N LYS A 90 9.55 23.78 5.97
CA LYS A 90 10.45 24.74 5.33
C LYS A 90 10.56 25.95 6.24
N GLY A 91 11.61 25.95 7.07
CA GLY A 91 12.01 27.14 7.83
C GLY A 91 12.41 26.93 9.29
N LYS A 92 13.44 26.11 9.58
CA LYS A 92 14.34 26.31 10.74
C LYS A 92 15.72 25.69 10.46
N ALA A 93 16.42 26.24 9.47
CA ALA A 93 17.86 25.98 9.26
C ALA A 93 18.62 27.30 9.00
N ALA A 94 18.11 28.41 9.51
CA ALA A 94 18.73 29.73 9.40
C ALA A 94 18.64 30.47 10.74
N ARG A 95 19.16 29.85 11.82
CA ARG A 95 19.46 30.56 13.08
C ARG A 95 20.40 29.75 13.98
N ALA A 96 21.55 29.34 13.47
CA ALA A 96 22.63 28.80 14.31
C ALA A 96 24.03 29.02 13.71
N ALA A 97 24.19 29.97 12.77
CA ALA A 97 25.48 30.34 12.18
C ALA A 97 25.83 31.81 12.45
N SER A 98 25.48 32.30 13.65
CA SER A 98 25.91 33.61 14.12
C SER A 98 26.09 33.50 15.62
N LEU A 99 27.29 33.10 16.05
CA LEU A 99 27.92 33.32 17.37
C LEU A 99 29.17 32.42 17.45
N SER A 100 30.16 32.66 16.60
CA SER A 100 31.55 32.18 16.81
C SER A 100 32.50 33.01 15.96
N THR A 101 32.51 34.32 16.22
CA THR A 101 33.62 35.20 15.82
C THR A 101 33.58 36.41 16.73
N LEU A 102 34.23 36.33 17.90
CA LEU A 102 34.79 37.43 18.70
C LEU A 102 35.16 36.92 20.12
N ALA A 103 36.36 36.37 20.22
CA ALA A 103 37.24 36.29 21.40
C ALA A 103 38.52 35.58 20.89
N GLY A 104 39.69 36.21 20.76
CA GLY A 104 40.19 37.33 21.56
C GLY A 104 40.54 36.79 22.93
#